data_AF-A0A2V2CFC9-F1
#
_entry.id   AF-A0A2V2CFC9-F1
#
_cell.length_a   1.000
_cell.length_b   1.000
_cell.length_c   1.000
_cell.angle_alpha   90.00
_cell.angle_beta   90.00
_cell.angle_gamma   90.00
#
_symmetry.space_group_name_H-M   'P 1'
#
loop_
_entity.id
_entity.type
_entity.pdbx_description
1 polymer ?
#
loop_
_entity_poly.entity_id
_entity_poly.type
_entity_poly.pdbx_seq_one_letter_code
_entity_poly.pdbx_strand_id
1 'polypeptide(L)'
;MQCPKCRAAMPNGAKYCTECGAKLPVQPDSVPNVPQPAIQEAPAYEVQPVMTEAASAVQERPVKLKWFKFLIYFALWSGGILTALYSFAYFTGTVLGIGIDAELVYSYYPLLRVFHIFCGLENIAYGVFAIYTRYRLAQFRRNGPACLYALYIAQFVFALLVQVVTSLILGEWLEGYSFVANFLVFGLILGLNMKYFRKRKHLFVN
;
A
#
# COMPACT_ATOMS: atom_id res chain seq x y z
N MET A 1 -19.67 2.77 -16.58
CA MET A 1 -19.14 3.88 -17.45
C MET A 1 -17.71 3.55 -17.91
N GLN A 2 -17.21 4.10 -19.02
CA GLN A 2 -15.79 3.94 -19.42
C GLN A 2 -14.99 5.20 -19.08
N CYS A 3 -13.73 5.02 -18.65
CA CYS A 3 -12.85 6.13 -18.37
C CYS A 3 -12.51 6.90 -19.67
N PRO A 4 -12.77 8.21 -19.76
CA PRO A 4 -12.56 8.99 -20.99
C PRO A 4 -11.09 9.08 -21.39
N LYS A 5 -10.16 8.77 -20.48
CA LYS A 5 -8.71 8.90 -20.69
C LYS A 5 -8.02 7.61 -21.12
N CYS A 6 -8.49 6.46 -20.64
CA CYS A 6 -7.82 5.17 -20.89
C CYS A 6 -8.77 4.06 -21.34
N ARG A 7 -10.07 4.37 -21.48
CA ARG A 7 -11.15 3.47 -21.90
C ARG A 7 -11.37 2.25 -21.00
N ALA A 8 -10.72 2.19 -19.84
CA ALA A 8 -11.00 1.17 -18.82
C ALA A 8 -12.46 1.22 -18.37
N ALA A 9 -13.09 0.06 -18.20
CA ALA A 9 -14.44 -0.06 -17.67
C ALA A 9 -14.47 0.27 -16.18
N MET A 10 -15.43 1.08 -15.75
CA MET A 10 -15.54 1.59 -14.37
C MET A 10 -16.88 1.26 -13.74
N PRO A 11 -16.88 0.88 -12.44
CA PRO A 11 -18.10 0.62 -11.70
C PRO A 11 -18.90 1.92 -11.52
N ASN A 12 -20.23 1.79 -11.46
CA ASN A 12 -21.13 2.93 -11.31
C ASN A 12 -20.86 3.63 -9.96
N GLY A 13 -20.81 4.97 -9.98
CA GLY A 13 -20.50 5.80 -8.80
C GLY A 13 -19.00 6.04 -8.51
N ALA A 14 -18.08 5.49 -9.31
CA ALA A 14 -16.66 5.76 -9.15
C ALA A 14 -16.31 7.23 -9.46
N LYS A 15 -15.71 7.95 -8.51
CA LYS A 15 -15.28 9.36 -8.68
C LYS A 15 -13.96 9.49 -9.45
N TYR A 16 -13.13 8.45 -9.43
CA TYR A 16 -11.81 8.41 -10.09
C TYR A 16 -11.58 7.04 -10.74
N CYS A 17 -10.82 7.04 -11.83
CA CYS A 17 -10.47 5.83 -12.57
C CYS A 17 -9.43 5.00 -11.81
N THR A 18 -9.70 3.72 -11.59
CA THR A 18 -8.76 2.83 -10.87
C THR A 18 -7.54 2.44 -11.70
N GLU A 19 -7.62 2.56 -13.03
CA GLU A 19 -6.50 2.20 -13.94
C GLU A 19 -5.53 3.36 -14.20
N CYS A 20 -6.06 4.58 -14.38
CA CYS A 20 -5.25 5.74 -14.77
C CYS A 20 -5.35 6.95 -13.83
N GLY A 21 -6.22 6.91 -12.82
CA GLY A 21 -6.38 7.98 -11.84
C GLY A 21 -7.15 9.21 -12.33
N ALA A 22 -7.70 9.19 -13.55
CA ALA A 22 -8.50 10.32 -14.06
C ALA A 22 -9.80 10.50 -13.26
N LYS A 23 -10.15 11.74 -12.92
CA LYS A 23 -11.47 12.06 -12.35
C LYS A 23 -12.56 11.69 -13.36
N LEU A 24 -13.55 10.96 -12.91
CA LEU A 24 -14.68 10.53 -13.72
C LEU A 24 -15.81 11.58 -13.61
N PRO A 25 -16.50 11.91 -14.70
CA PRO A 25 -17.64 12.82 -14.64
C PRO A 25 -18.74 12.16 -13.81
N VAL A 26 -19.21 12.87 -12.78
CA VAL A 26 -20.35 12.44 -11.97
C VAL A 26 -21.59 12.58 -12.87
N GLN A 27 -22.28 11.47 -13.15
CA GLN A 27 -23.62 11.56 -13.72
C GLN A 27 -24.57 12.06 -12.63
N PRO A 28 -25.34 13.14 -12.84
CA PRO A 28 -26.44 13.46 -11.95
C PRO A 28 -27.51 12.38 -12.16
N ASP A 29 -27.71 11.56 -11.12
CA ASP A 29 -28.81 10.61 -11.07
C ASP A 29 -30.14 11.39 -11.18
N SER A 30 -30.94 11.00 -12.16
CA SER A 30 -32.38 11.23 -12.35
C SER A 30 -33.03 12.37 -11.55
N VAL A 31 -33.39 13.46 -12.23
CA VAL A 31 -34.39 14.44 -11.75
C VAL A 31 -35.76 13.74 -11.66
N PRO A 32 -36.45 13.74 -10.49
CA PRO A 32 -37.84 13.29 -10.42
C PRO A 32 -38.76 14.27 -11.18
N ASN A 33 -39.55 13.73 -12.11
CA ASN A 33 -40.55 14.47 -12.87
C ASN A 33 -41.72 14.87 -11.96
N VAL A 34 -41.87 16.17 -11.69
CA VAL A 34 -43.06 16.75 -11.04
C VAL A 34 -43.91 17.45 -12.12
N PRO A 35 -45.21 17.12 -12.30
CA PRO A 35 -46.06 17.78 -13.28
C PRO A 35 -46.34 19.25 -12.92
N GLN A 36 -46.19 20.13 -13.91
CA GLN A 36 -46.40 21.58 -13.80
C GLN A 36 -47.81 21.97 -14.30
N PRO A 37 -48.63 22.73 -13.55
CA PRO A 37 -49.88 23.29 -14.08
C PRO A 37 -49.68 24.67 -14.75
N ALA A 38 -50.64 24.94 -15.65
CA ALA A 38 -50.89 26.06 -16.56
C ALA A 38 -50.35 27.49 -16.26
N ILE A 39 -50.07 28.17 -17.38
CA ILE A 39 -49.43 29.48 -17.59
C ILE A 39 -50.34 30.66 -17.21
N GLN A 40 -49.76 31.72 -16.62
CA GLN A 40 -50.21 33.10 -16.77
C GLN A 40 -49.03 33.98 -17.23
N GLU A 41 -49.23 34.75 -18.29
CA GLU A 41 -48.24 35.60 -18.97
C GLU A 41 -47.85 36.83 -18.15
N ALA A 42 -46.54 37.13 -18.09
CA ALA A 42 -45.96 38.40 -17.63
C ALA A 42 -44.67 38.69 -18.45
N PRO A 43 -44.27 39.98 -18.63
CA PRO A 43 -43.63 40.46 -19.84
C PRO A 43 -42.16 40.03 -19.99
N ALA A 44 -41.72 39.95 -21.24
CA ALA A 44 -40.38 39.58 -21.65
C ALA A 44 -39.33 40.53 -21.05
N TYR A 45 -38.55 40.03 -20.09
CA TYR A 45 -37.26 40.63 -19.75
C TYR A 45 -36.19 39.98 -20.63
N GLU A 46 -35.41 40.81 -21.30
CA GLU A 46 -34.32 40.41 -22.17
C GLU A 46 -33.17 39.89 -21.30
N VAL A 47 -33.02 38.57 -21.20
CA VAL A 47 -31.93 37.95 -20.45
C VAL A 47 -30.65 38.05 -21.29
N GLN A 48 -29.84 39.08 -21.03
CA GLN A 48 -28.45 39.06 -21.48
C GLN A 48 -27.75 37.84 -20.86
N PRO A 49 -27.05 37.00 -21.65
CA PRO A 49 -26.30 35.89 -21.10
C PRO A 49 -25.11 36.45 -20.31
N VAL A 50 -25.26 36.52 -18.99
CA VAL A 50 -24.12 36.66 -18.08
C VAL A 50 -23.28 35.42 -18.27
N MET A 51 -22.23 35.57 -19.08
CA MET A 51 -21.16 34.59 -19.19
C MET A 51 -20.57 34.43 -17.79
N THR A 52 -21.08 33.44 -17.07
CA THR A 52 -20.46 32.97 -15.85
C THR A 52 -19.15 32.36 -16.30
N GLU A 53 -18.10 33.17 -16.20
CA GLU A 53 -16.72 32.83 -16.48
C GLU A 53 -16.44 31.47 -15.84
N ALA A 54 -16.35 30.45 -16.70
CA ALA A 54 -16.12 29.09 -16.30
C ALA A 54 -14.78 29.09 -15.55
N ALA A 55 -14.88 29.07 -14.21
CA ALA A 55 -13.76 29.00 -13.30
C ALA A 55 -12.80 27.96 -13.87
N SER A 56 -11.66 28.47 -14.34
CA SER A 56 -10.61 27.78 -15.05
C SER A 56 -10.57 26.31 -14.65
N ALA A 57 -11.01 25.42 -15.55
CA ALA A 57 -10.79 24.01 -15.43
C ALA A 57 -9.27 23.81 -15.39
N VAL A 58 -8.68 23.80 -14.19
CA VAL A 58 -7.31 23.42 -13.95
C VAL A 58 -7.22 21.99 -14.45
N GLN A 59 -6.76 21.86 -15.68
CA GLN A 59 -6.60 20.59 -16.37
C GLN A 59 -5.56 19.81 -15.58
N GLU A 60 -6.03 18.94 -14.66
CA GLU A 60 -5.15 18.19 -13.77
C GLU A 60 -4.17 17.39 -14.63
N ARG A 61 -2.90 17.81 -14.61
CA ARG A 61 -1.83 17.13 -15.36
C ARG A 61 -1.87 15.63 -15.00
N PRO A 62 -1.76 14.72 -16.00
CA PRO A 62 -1.75 13.28 -15.75
C PRO A 62 -0.73 12.92 -14.66
N VAL A 63 -1.20 12.39 -13.53
CA VAL A 63 -0.31 11.94 -12.45
C VAL A 63 0.50 10.74 -12.94
N LYS A 64 1.83 10.87 -12.94
CA LYS A 64 2.73 9.76 -13.29
C LYS A 64 2.78 8.74 -12.13
N LEU A 65 2.34 7.50 -12.41
CA LEU A 65 2.19 6.40 -11.43
C LEU A 65 3.19 5.24 -11.62
N LYS A 66 4.31 5.43 -12.34
CA LYS A 66 5.28 4.36 -12.62
C LYS A 66 5.74 3.59 -11.37
N TRP A 67 6.19 4.33 -10.34
CA TRP A 67 6.59 3.74 -9.05
C TRP A 67 5.44 3.03 -8.34
N PHE A 68 4.24 3.63 -8.32
CA PHE A 68 3.06 3.00 -7.73
C PHE A 68 2.70 1.68 -8.42
N LYS A 69 2.74 1.63 -9.76
CA LYS A 69 2.54 0.39 -10.52
C LYS A 69 3.60 -0.65 -10.17
N PHE A 70 4.87 -0.27 -10.12
CA PHE A 70 5.94 -1.17 -9.66
C PHE A 70 5.67 -1.73 -8.25
N LEU A 71 5.25 -0.89 -7.30
CA LEU A 71 4.93 -1.34 -5.94
C LEU A 71 3.84 -2.41 -5.91
N ILE A 72 2.72 -2.19 -6.59
CA ILE A 72 1.54 -3.06 -6.49
C ILE A 72 1.59 -4.30 -7.41
N TYR A 73 2.36 -4.25 -8.49
CA TYR A 73 2.49 -5.37 -9.43
C TYR A 73 3.71 -6.24 -9.13
N PHE A 74 4.77 -5.69 -8.55
CA PHE A 74 6.00 -6.42 -8.30
C PHE A 74 6.43 -6.38 -6.84
N ALA A 75 6.76 -5.20 -6.28
CA ALA A 75 7.50 -5.13 -5.02
C ALA A 75 6.77 -5.76 -3.82
N LEU A 76 5.46 -5.55 -3.68
CA LEU A 76 4.69 -6.14 -2.57
C LEU A 76 4.49 -7.65 -2.75
N TRP A 77 4.37 -8.12 -3.98
CA TRP A 77 4.28 -9.55 -4.29
C TRP A 77 5.61 -10.26 -4.03
N SER A 78 6.70 -9.75 -4.62
CA SER A 78 8.02 -10.35 -4.44
C SER A 78 8.46 -10.28 -2.98
N GLY A 79 8.27 -9.14 -2.31
CA GLY A 79 8.55 -9.00 -0.89
C GLY A 79 7.75 -10.00 -0.04
N GLY A 80 6.42 -10.07 -0.23
CA GLY A 80 5.58 -10.99 0.52
C GLY A 80 5.91 -12.46 0.29
N ILE A 81 6.13 -12.86 -0.98
CA ILE A 81 6.46 -14.26 -1.34
C ILE A 81 7.84 -14.64 -0.83
N LEU A 82 8.87 -13.81 -1.06
CA LEU A 82 10.23 -14.11 -0.63
C LEU A 82 10.33 -14.20 0.90
N THR A 83 9.67 -13.30 1.63
CA THR A 83 9.61 -13.37 3.09
C THR A 83 8.89 -14.64 3.57
N ALA A 84 7.77 -15.00 2.94
CA ALA A 84 7.06 -16.23 3.26
C ALA A 84 7.92 -17.47 2.97
N LEU A 85 8.66 -17.52 1.85
CA LEU A 85 9.59 -18.61 1.56
C LEU A 85 10.74 -18.67 2.56
N TYR A 86 11.23 -17.51 3.03
CA TYR A 86 12.26 -17.43 4.05
C TYR A 86 11.81 -17.98 5.42
N SER A 87 10.49 -18.11 5.69
CA SER A 87 10.01 -18.77 6.91
C SER A 87 10.45 -20.24 7.00
N PHE A 88 10.68 -20.90 5.87
CA PHE A 88 11.20 -22.27 5.83
C PHE A 88 12.59 -22.36 6.48
N ALA A 89 13.41 -21.31 6.34
CA ALA A 89 14.73 -21.29 6.95
C ALA A 89 14.67 -21.29 8.48
N TYR A 90 13.66 -20.62 9.05
CA TYR A 90 13.38 -20.66 10.48
C TYR A 90 12.88 -22.05 10.93
N PHE A 91 11.91 -22.63 10.23
CA PHE A 91 11.33 -23.92 10.63
C PHE A 91 12.31 -25.09 10.53
N THR A 92 13.22 -25.05 9.56
CA THR A 92 14.25 -26.08 9.38
C THR A 92 15.54 -25.80 10.15
N GLY A 93 15.67 -24.61 10.76
CA GLY A 93 16.89 -24.19 11.43
C GLY A 93 18.06 -23.83 10.50
N THR A 94 17.87 -23.85 9.17
CA THR A 94 18.89 -23.41 8.20
C THR A 94 19.20 -21.92 8.30
N VAL A 95 18.38 -21.14 9.02
CA VAL A 95 18.69 -19.77 9.44
C VAL A 95 19.97 -19.66 10.28
N LEU A 96 20.36 -20.73 10.99
CA LEU A 96 21.62 -20.81 11.74
C LEU A 96 22.85 -20.92 10.84
N GLY A 97 22.67 -21.27 9.55
CA GLY A 97 23.73 -21.47 8.57
C GLY A 97 23.57 -22.79 7.82
N ILE A 98 23.94 -22.80 6.54
CA ILE A 98 23.93 -24.02 5.72
C ILE A 98 25.01 -24.97 6.24
N GLY A 99 24.64 -26.21 6.58
CA GLY A 99 25.55 -27.23 7.11
C GLY A 99 25.73 -27.21 8.63
N ILE A 100 25.04 -26.32 9.35
CA ILE A 100 24.98 -26.33 10.81
C ILE A 100 23.94 -27.34 11.27
N ASP A 101 24.30 -28.21 12.22
CA ASP A 101 23.36 -29.13 12.86
C ASP A 101 22.44 -28.36 13.83
N ALA A 102 21.26 -28.01 13.33
CA ALA A 102 20.28 -27.24 14.08
C ALA A 102 19.79 -27.98 15.34
N GLU A 103 19.68 -29.31 15.31
CA GLU A 103 19.22 -30.07 16.48
C GLU A 103 20.28 -30.04 17.59
N LEU A 104 21.56 -30.09 17.23
CA LEU A 104 22.64 -29.87 18.19
C LEU A 104 22.55 -28.48 18.82
N VAL A 105 22.40 -27.41 18.03
CA VAL A 105 22.28 -26.04 18.57
C VAL A 105 21.06 -25.89 19.48
N TYR A 106 19.91 -26.43 19.08
CA TYR A 106 18.69 -26.39 19.88
C TYR A 106 18.77 -27.24 21.15
N SER A 107 19.64 -28.25 21.20
CA SER A 107 19.88 -29.00 22.44
C SER A 107 20.53 -28.14 23.53
N TYR A 108 21.40 -27.20 23.14
CA TYR A 108 22.01 -26.23 24.06
C TYR A 108 21.08 -25.03 24.31
N TYR A 109 20.34 -24.58 23.29
CA TYR A 109 19.46 -23.41 23.34
C TYR A 109 18.01 -23.77 22.94
N PRO A 110 17.24 -24.48 23.79
CA PRO A 110 15.90 -24.95 23.44
C PRO A 110 14.90 -23.80 23.21
N LEU A 111 15.07 -22.67 23.92
CA LEU A 111 14.26 -21.47 23.70
C LEU A 111 14.46 -20.87 22.30
N LEU A 112 15.63 -21.07 21.69
CA LEU A 112 15.92 -20.58 20.34
C LEU A 112 15.02 -21.26 19.30
N ARG A 113 14.76 -22.57 19.46
CA ARG A 113 13.85 -23.33 18.58
C ARG A 113 12.44 -22.76 18.62
N VAL A 114 11.93 -22.54 19.83
CA VAL A 114 10.61 -21.97 20.05
C VAL A 114 10.53 -20.58 19.44
N PHE A 115 11.55 -19.74 19.66
CA PHE A 115 11.63 -18.41 19.08
C PHE A 115 11.65 -18.44 17.54
N HIS A 116 12.44 -19.31 16.93
CA HIS A 116 12.48 -19.46 15.47
C HIS A 116 11.15 -19.89 14.88
N ILE A 117 10.38 -20.75 15.55
CA ILE A 117 9.01 -21.09 15.11
C ILE A 117 8.14 -19.83 15.06
N PHE A 118 8.19 -18.98 16.10
CA PHE A 118 7.47 -17.70 16.08
C PHE A 118 7.92 -16.79 14.93
N CYS A 119 9.23 -16.71 14.67
CA CYS A 119 9.75 -15.92 13.55
C CYS A 119 9.26 -16.42 12.19
N GLY A 120 9.16 -17.73 12.01
CA GLY A 120 8.59 -18.32 10.80
C GLY A 120 7.12 -17.95 10.61
N LEU A 121 6.31 -18.02 11.68
CA LEU A 121 4.90 -17.64 11.63
C LEU A 121 4.70 -16.15 11.33
N GLU A 122 5.50 -15.29 11.95
CA GLU A 122 5.47 -13.84 11.70
C GLU A 122 5.81 -13.53 10.23
N ASN A 123 6.80 -14.20 9.63
CA ASN A 123 7.13 -14.02 8.22
C ASN A 123 5.96 -14.39 7.28
N ILE A 124 5.19 -15.43 7.61
CA ILE A 124 3.97 -15.78 6.87
C ILE A 124 2.92 -14.67 7.05
N ALA A 125 2.72 -14.19 8.27
CA ALA A 125 1.79 -13.10 8.57
C ALA A 125 2.16 -11.81 7.82
N TYR A 126 3.44 -11.46 7.75
CA TYR A 126 3.96 -10.37 6.94
C TYR A 126 3.62 -10.54 5.46
N GLY A 127 3.82 -11.74 4.91
CA GLY A 127 3.46 -12.06 3.51
C GLY A 127 1.97 -11.82 3.22
N VAL A 128 1.09 -12.26 4.12
CA VAL A 128 -0.36 -12.02 4.02
C VAL A 128 -0.66 -10.52 4.12
N PHE A 129 -0.04 -9.81 5.06
CA PHE A 129 -0.26 -8.37 5.24
C PHE A 129 0.28 -7.54 4.05
N ALA A 130 1.34 -7.99 3.38
CA ALA A 130 1.83 -7.38 2.14
C ALA A 130 0.81 -7.48 1.01
N ILE A 131 0.19 -8.65 0.83
CA ILE A 131 -0.89 -8.87 -0.15
C ILE A 131 -2.11 -8.01 0.19
N TYR A 132 -2.51 -7.97 1.46
CA TYR A 132 -3.57 -7.09 1.93
C TYR A 132 -3.28 -5.61 1.61
N THR A 133 -2.09 -5.14 1.95
CA THR A 133 -1.62 -3.77 1.67
C THR A 133 -1.67 -3.46 0.19
N ARG A 134 -1.29 -4.41 -0.67
CA ARG A 134 -1.40 -4.29 -2.12
C ARG A 134 -2.84 -4.04 -2.55
N TYR A 135 -3.81 -4.80 -2.04
CA TYR A 135 -5.22 -4.59 -2.37
C TYR A 135 -5.72 -3.21 -1.93
N ARG A 136 -5.35 -2.76 -0.73
CA ARG A 136 -5.70 -1.42 -0.22
C ARG A 136 -5.13 -0.31 -1.11
N LEU A 137 -3.88 -0.46 -1.55
CA LEU A 137 -3.23 0.47 -2.46
C LEU A 137 -3.89 0.47 -3.84
N ALA A 138 -4.08 -0.70 -4.46
CA ALA A 138 -4.66 -0.83 -5.79
C ALA A 138 -6.09 -0.27 -5.88
N GLN A 139 -6.86 -0.38 -4.80
CA GLN A 139 -8.20 0.20 -4.69
C GLN A 139 -8.21 1.69 -4.30
N PHE A 140 -7.04 2.32 -4.17
CA PHE A 140 -6.90 3.71 -3.73
C PHE A 140 -7.65 4.00 -2.42
N ARG A 141 -7.64 3.06 -1.48
CA ARG A 141 -8.28 3.22 -0.17
C ARG A 141 -7.55 4.27 0.66
N ARG A 142 -8.28 5.07 1.43
CA ARG A 142 -7.73 6.18 2.24
C ARG A 142 -6.57 5.77 3.14
N ASN A 143 -6.58 4.56 3.66
CA ASN A 143 -5.53 4.02 4.52
C ASN A 143 -4.46 3.19 3.78
N GLY A 144 -4.52 3.05 2.45
CA GLY A 144 -3.57 2.23 1.68
C GLY A 144 -2.10 2.61 1.94
N PRO A 145 -1.72 3.90 1.87
CA PRO A 145 -0.37 4.33 2.23
C PRO A 145 -0.02 4.06 3.70
N ALA A 146 -0.98 4.18 4.62
CA ALA A 146 -0.77 3.89 6.03
C ALA A 146 -0.49 2.39 6.26
N CYS A 147 -1.20 1.49 5.56
CA CYS A 147 -0.91 0.06 5.58
C CYS A 147 0.52 -0.23 5.10
N LEU A 148 0.98 0.45 4.05
CA LEU A 148 2.36 0.29 3.56
C LEU A 148 3.40 0.73 4.59
N TYR A 149 3.19 1.85 5.27
CA TYR A 149 4.11 2.30 6.31
C TYR A 149 4.10 1.35 7.51
N ALA A 150 2.91 0.89 7.91
CA ALA A 150 2.76 -0.08 8.99
C ALA A 150 3.49 -1.39 8.65
N LEU A 151 3.38 -1.89 7.41
CA LEU A 151 4.09 -3.07 6.94
C LEU A 151 5.61 -2.91 7.09
N TYR A 152 6.16 -1.80 6.62
CA TYR A 152 7.59 -1.52 6.73
C TYR A 152 8.04 -1.37 8.19
N ILE A 153 7.33 -0.57 8.99
CA ILE A 153 7.69 -0.33 10.39
C ILE A 153 7.61 -1.62 11.20
N ALA A 154 6.56 -2.42 11.01
CA ALA A 154 6.40 -3.70 11.70
C ALA A 154 7.57 -4.63 11.41
N GLN A 155 7.97 -4.78 10.14
CA GLN A 155 9.10 -5.63 9.77
C GLN A 155 10.43 -5.14 10.36
N PHE A 156 10.62 -3.82 10.40
CA PHE A 156 11.82 -3.23 11.01
C PHE A 156 11.89 -3.48 12.51
N VAL A 157 10.78 -3.24 13.22
CA VAL A 157 10.68 -3.54 14.66
C VAL A 157 10.89 -5.03 14.92
N PHE A 158 10.29 -5.88 14.10
CA PHE A 158 10.47 -7.33 14.21
C PHE A 158 11.93 -7.74 13.98
N ALA A 159 12.62 -7.18 12.99
CA ALA A 159 14.04 -7.45 12.76
C ALA A 159 14.92 -7.03 13.95
N LEU A 160 14.60 -5.90 14.59
CA LEU A 160 15.27 -5.49 15.84
C LEU A 160 15.02 -6.48 16.98
N LEU A 161 13.79 -6.97 17.12
CA LEU A 161 13.44 -7.96 18.13
C LEU A 161 14.18 -9.28 17.90
N VAL A 162 14.25 -9.76 16.66
CA VAL A 162 15.03 -10.96 16.30
C VAL A 162 16.50 -10.79 16.70
N GLN A 163 17.09 -9.64 16.38
CA GLN A 163 18.47 -9.35 16.77
C GLN A 163 18.67 -9.41 18.29
N VAL A 164 17.88 -8.65 19.04
CA VAL A 164 18.03 -8.54 20.50
C VAL A 164 17.75 -9.88 21.18
N VAL A 165 16.66 -10.55 20.82
CA VAL A 165 16.26 -11.81 21.46
C VAL A 165 17.27 -12.92 21.16
N THR A 166 17.74 -13.05 19.92
CA THR A 166 18.76 -14.05 19.59
C THR A 166 20.07 -13.78 20.34
N SER A 167 20.53 -12.53 20.42
CA SER A 167 21.71 -12.18 21.22
C SER A 167 21.56 -12.50 22.70
N LEU A 168 20.39 -12.25 23.28
CA LEU A 168 20.10 -12.61 24.68
C LEU A 168 20.10 -14.13 24.90
N ILE A 169 19.57 -14.91 23.95
CA ILE A 169 19.54 -16.37 24.05
C ILE A 169 20.93 -16.98 23.92
N LEU A 170 21.75 -16.48 22.99
CA LEU A 170 23.11 -16.99 22.75
C LEU A 170 24.14 -16.46 23.75
N GLY A 171 23.82 -15.38 24.48
CA GLY A 171 24.75 -14.74 25.42
C GLY A 171 25.88 -13.96 24.76
N GLU A 172 25.78 -13.72 23.45
CA GLU A 172 26.74 -12.95 22.67
C GLU A 172 26.05 -11.89 21.81
N TRP A 173 26.73 -10.76 21.61
CA TRP A 173 26.24 -9.70 20.76
C TRP A 173 26.57 -10.03 19.30
N LEU A 174 25.54 -10.30 18.51
CA LEU A 174 25.69 -10.72 17.11
C LEU A 174 25.84 -9.49 16.21
N GLU A 175 27.05 -8.94 16.07
CA GLU A 175 27.26 -7.83 15.11
C GLU A 175 27.42 -8.35 13.68
N GLY A 176 26.75 -7.68 12.74
CA GLY A 176 26.95 -7.88 11.32
C GLY A 176 26.99 -6.54 10.59
N TYR A 177 28.00 -6.34 9.74
CA TYR A 177 28.16 -5.13 8.89
C TYR A 177 26.89 -4.84 8.06
N SER A 178 26.13 -5.88 7.73
CA SER A 178 24.85 -5.81 7.03
C SER A 178 23.73 -5.10 7.81
N PHE A 179 23.82 -5.01 9.14
CA PHE A 179 22.76 -4.46 9.98
C PHE A 179 22.60 -2.94 9.82
N VAL A 180 23.73 -2.22 9.90
CA VAL A 180 23.75 -0.75 9.67
C VAL A 180 23.29 -0.42 8.26
N ALA A 181 23.75 -1.19 7.26
CA ALA A 181 23.32 -1.01 5.87
C ALA A 181 21.81 -1.23 5.69
N ASN A 182 21.23 -2.27 6.30
CA ASN A 182 19.80 -2.56 6.24
C ASN A 182 18.95 -1.42 6.81
N PHE A 183 19.40 -0.76 7.87
CA PHE A 183 18.71 0.39 8.45
C PHE A 183 18.73 1.63 7.57
N LEU A 184 19.85 1.90 6.92
CA LEU A 184 19.95 3.01 5.97
C LEU A 184 19.01 2.78 4.78
N VAL A 185 19.00 1.56 4.24
CA VAL A 185 18.09 1.17 3.14
C VAL A 185 16.63 1.27 3.58
N PHE A 186 16.32 0.78 4.78
CA PHE A 186 14.98 0.89 5.37
C PHE A 186 14.51 2.36 5.51
N GLY A 187 15.34 3.20 6.12
CA GLY A 187 15.02 4.62 6.31
C GLY A 187 14.83 5.33 4.96
N LEU A 188 15.67 5.01 3.97
CA LEU A 188 15.56 5.53 2.62
C LEU A 188 14.25 5.10 1.95
N ILE A 189 13.91 3.81 1.93
CA ILE A 189 12.71 3.31 1.25
C ILE A 189 11.44 3.83 1.91
N LEU A 190 11.40 3.90 3.24
CA LEU A 190 10.28 4.47 3.99
C LEU A 190 10.14 5.96 3.68
N GLY A 191 11.23 6.73 3.78
CA GLY A 191 11.25 8.18 3.50
C GLY A 191 10.82 8.52 2.07
N LEU A 192 11.31 7.77 1.08
CA LEU A 192 10.92 7.93 -0.33
C LEU A 192 9.44 7.64 -0.54
N ASN A 193 8.91 6.57 0.05
CA ASN A 193 7.49 6.24 -0.05
C ASN A 193 6.61 7.25 0.67
N MET A 194 6.99 7.71 1.87
CA MET A 194 6.28 8.79 2.57
C MET A 194 6.19 10.05 1.70
N LYS A 195 7.31 10.51 1.13
CA LYS A 195 7.34 11.66 0.22
C LYS A 195 6.52 11.43 -1.04
N TYR A 196 6.57 10.22 -1.61
CA TYR A 196 5.86 9.84 -2.82
C TYR A 196 4.34 9.90 -2.65
N PHE A 197 3.82 9.26 -1.60
CA PHE A 197 2.39 9.15 -1.32
C PHE A 197 1.83 10.44 -0.72
N ARG A 198 2.61 11.23 0.04
CA ARG A 198 2.19 12.57 0.48
C ARG A 198 1.81 13.46 -0.69
N LYS A 199 2.60 13.45 -1.77
CA LYS A 199 2.30 14.18 -3.02
C LYS A 199 1.05 13.66 -3.77
N ARG A 200 0.58 12.46 -3.44
CA ARG A 200 -0.54 11.76 -4.11
C ARG A 200 -1.69 11.43 -3.16
N LYS A 201 -1.73 12.06 -1.98
CA LYS A 201 -2.75 11.81 -0.95
C LYS A 201 -4.17 12.03 -1.49
N HIS A 202 -4.34 12.97 -2.41
CA HIS A 202 -5.62 13.25 -3.08
C HIS A 202 -6.18 12.07 -3.90
N LEU A 203 -5.36 11.08 -4.28
CA LEU A 203 -5.83 9.89 -4.98
C LEU A 203 -6.50 8.88 -4.02
N PHE A 204 -6.19 8.93 -2.72
CA PHE A 204 -6.62 7.92 -1.75
C PHE A 204 -7.86 8.39 -0.98
N VAL A 205 -9.03 8.26 -1.60
CA VAL A 205 -10.31 8.77 -1.09
C VAL A 205 -11.37 7.70 -0.87
N ASN A 206 -11.13 6.46 -1.32
CA ASN A 206 -12.06 5.32 -1.22
C ASN A 206 -12.02 4.61 0.15
#